data_AF-A0A2V8BZ34-F1
#
_entry.id   AF-A0A2V8BZ34-F1
#
_cell.length_a   1.000
_cell.length_b   1.000
_cell.length_c   1.000
_cell.angle_alpha   90.00
_cell.angle_beta   90.00
_cell.angle_gamma   90.00
#
_symmetry.space_group_name_H-M   'P 1'
#
loop_
_entity.id
_entity.type
_entity.pdbx_description
1 polymer ?
#
loop_
_entity_poly.entity_id
_entity_poly.type
_entity_poly.pdbx_seq_one_letter_code
_entity_poly.pdbx_strand_id
1 'polypeptide(L)'
;MRMRVLPNGDLSASAVPVLLLLRHAYDVPVNPSPRLSGLPGWRETYDIEAKAPANAVPPGLPESEKRGRMQGMIRGLLADRFKLVMRVEQKTMPVYALSVASGGPNLQKSTIA
;
A
#
# COMPACT_ATOMS: atom_id res chain seq x y z
N MET A 1 -15.52 -3.42 -7.62
CA MET A 1 -14.10 -3.04 -7.56
C MET A 1 -13.23 -4.29 -7.55
N ARG A 2 -12.29 -4.41 -8.48
CA ARG A 2 -11.30 -5.49 -8.52
C ARG A 2 -9.95 -4.89 -8.90
N MET A 3 -8.90 -5.26 -8.18
CA MET A 3 -7.52 -4.94 -8.55
C MET A 3 -6.73 -6.24 -8.48
N ARG A 4 -5.96 -6.53 -9.53
CA ARG A 4 -5.07 -7.69 -9.58
C ARG A 4 -3.76 -7.29 -10.24
N VAL A 5 -2.66 -7.69 -9.62
CA VAL A 5 -1.37 -7.74 -10.28
C VAL A 5 -1.12 -9.19 -10.71
N LEU A 6 -0.89 -9.40 -11.99
CA LEU A 6 -0.68 -10.72 -12.58
C LEU A 6 0.77 -11.18 -12.34
N PRO A 7 1.07 -12.50 -12.42
CA PRO A 7 2.42 -13.02 -12.20
C PRO A 7 3.49 -12.43 -13.12
N ASN A 8 3.11 -12.00 -14.33
CA ASN A 8 3.98 -11.31 -15.28
C ASN A 8 4.21 -9.83 -14.93
N GLY A 9 3.55 -9.31 -13.89
CA GLY A 9 3.64 -7.92 -13.43
C GLY A 9 2.55 -7.01 -13.97
N ASP A 10 1.70 -7.46 -14.89
CA ASP A 10 0.62 -6.64 -15.45
C ASP A 10 -0.40 -6.25 -14.37
N LEU A 11 -0.93 -5.03 -14.50
CA LEU A 11 -1.97 -4.51 -13.63
C LEU A 11 -3.31 -4.50 -14.39
N SER A 12 -4.31 -5.18 -13.81
CA SER A 12 -5.72 -5.06 -14.20
C SER A 12 -6.52 -4.54 -13.01
N ALA A 13 -7.15 -3.38 -13.19
CA ALA A 13 -7.98 -2.71 -12.20
C ALA A 13 -9.32 -2.36 -12.84
N SER A 14 -10.42 -2.65 -12.13
CA SER A 14 -11.76 -2.25 -12.55
C SER A 14 -12.56 -1.62 -11.42
N ALA A 15 -13.12 -0.44 -11.71
CA ALA A 15 -13.81 0.44 -10.79
C ALA A 15 -13.02 0.64 -9.48
N VAL A 16 -11.72 0.98 -9.61
CA VAL A 16 -10.80 1.15 -8.47
C VAL A 16 -10.57 2.64 -8.19
N PRO A 17 -10.79 3.14 -6.96
CA PRO A 17 -10.45 4.50 -6.59
C PRO A 17 -8.94 4.68 -6.52
N VAL A 18 -8.45 5.86 -6.90
CA VAL A 18 -7.01 6.17 -6.89
C VAL A 18 -6.37 5.93 -5.51
N LEU A 19 -7.12 6.17 -4.43
CA LEU A 19 -6.71 5.89 -3.05
C LEU A 19 -6.27 4.43 -2.85
N LEU A 20 -6.93 3.45 -3.47
CA LEU A 20 -6.53 2.06 -3.34
C LEU A 20 -5.20 1.79 -4.05
N LEU A 21 -4.98 2.43 -5.21
CA LEU A 21 -3.70 2.36 -5.92
C LEU A 21 -2.58 2.97 -5.09
N LEU A 22 -2.83 4.13 -4.45
CA LEU A 22 -1.88 4.78 -3.54
C LEU A 22 -1.54 3.91 -2.33
N ARG A 23 -2.56 3.33 -1.68
CA ARG A 23 -2.38 2.37 -0.59
C ARG A 23 -1.44 1.26 -1.00
N HIS A 24 -1.69 0.66 -2.16
CA HIS A 24 -0.95 -0.51 -2.59
C HIS A 24 0.48 -0.17 -3.01
N ALA A 25 0.65 0.95 -3.72
CA ALA A 25 1.93 1.40 -4.26
C ALA A 25 2.87 1.93 -3.17
N TYR A 26 2.36 2.65 -2.17
CA TYR A 26 3.17 3.30 -1.14
C TYR A 26 3.14 2.60 0.22
N ASP A 27 2.34 1.53 0.35
CA ASP A 27 2.15 0.79 1.60
C ASP A 27 1.70 1.69 2.76
N VAL A 28 0.83 2.66 2.44
CA VAL A 28 0.29 3.62 3.41
C VAL A 28 -1.18 3.31 3.69
N PRO A 29 -1.64 3.40 4.95
CA PRO A 29 -3.06 3.26 5.26
C PRO A 29 -3.86 4.41 4.65
N VAL A 30 -5.02 4.08 4.06
CA VAL A 30 -5.94 5.04 3.41
C VAL A 30 -7.32 5.15 4.06
N ASN A 31 -7.60 4.30 5.05
CA ASN A 31 -8.64 4.57 6.05
C ASN A 31 -8.18 5.74 6.90
N PRO A 32 -9.08 6.58 7.46
CA PRO A 32 -8.73 7.88 8.04
C PRO A 32 -7.41 7.80 8.81
N SER A 33 -6.36 8.28 8.16
CA SER A 33 -4.98 8.14 8.62
C SER A 33 -4.29 9.47 8.36
N PRO A 34 -3.62 10.03 9.36
CA PRO A 34 -2.84 11.25 9.16
C PRO A 34 -1.55 11.02 8.38
N ARG A 35 -1.22 9.76 8.02
CA ARG A 35 -0.01 9.40 7.27
C ARG A 35 -0.08 9.75 5.78
N LEU A 36 -1.27 10.02 5.26
CA LEU A 36 -1.49 10.46 3.88
C LEU A 36 -2.36 11.72 3.90
N SER A 37 -1.87 12.80 3.28
CA SER A 37 -2.51 14.12 3.29
C SER A 37 -2.46 14.75 1.90
N GLY A 38 -3.25 15.81 1.67
CA GLY A 38 -3.32 16.48 0.36
C GLY A 38 -4.06 15.68 -0.71
N LEU A 39 -4.94 14.76 -0.31
CA LEU A 39 -5.73 13.96 -1.24
C LEU A 39 -6.80 14.81 -1.93
N PRO A 40 -7.07 14.57 -3.23
CA PRO A 40 -8.17 15.22 -3.91
C PRO A 40 -9.51 14.90 -3.24
N GLY A 41 -10.43 15.87 -3.23
CA GLY A 41 -11.77 15.70 -2.66
C GLY A 41 -12.70 14.80 -3.50
N TRP A 42 -12.34 14.53 -4.75
CA TRP A 42 -13.09 13.64 -5.63
C TRP A 42 -12.82 12.16 -5.31
N ARG A 43 -13.82 11.32 -5.51
CA ARG A 43 -13.79 9.85 -5.23
C ARG A 43 -14.06 9.03 -6.49
N GLU A 44 -13.51 9.48 -7.61
CA GLU A 44 -13.59 8.79 -8.88
C GLU A 44 -12.94 7.42 -8.82
N THR A 45 -13.47 6.52 -9.64
CA THR A 45 -12.97 5.17 -9.85
C THR A 45 -12.47 5.04 -11.28
N TYR A 46 -11.40 4.27 -11.46
CA TYR A 46 -10.77 4.05 -12.75
C TYR A 46 -10.75 2.58 -13.11
N ASP A 47 -10.91 2.30 -14.40
CA ASP A 47 -10.52 1.06 -15.03
C ASP A 47 -9.11 1.24 -15.62
N ILE A 48 -8.19 0.33 -15.32
CA ILE A 48 -6.78 0.40 -15.73
C ILE A 48 -6.34 -0.97 -16.21
N GLU A 49 -5.87 -1.01 -17.45
CA GLU A 49 -5.12 -2.15 -18.01
C GLU A 49 -3.72 -1.66 -18.34
N ALA A 50 -2.71 -2.18 -17.64
CA ALA A 50 -1.32 -1.76 -17.82
C ALA A 50 -0.40 -2.98 -17.94
N LYS A 51 0.47 -2.93 -18.94
CA LYS A 51 1.46 -3.97 -19.19
C LYS A 51 2.75 -3.65 -18.46
N ALA A 52 3.30 -4.64 -17.78
CA ALA A 52 4.64 -4.57 -17.26
C ALA A 52 5.68 -4.74 -18.39
N PRO A 53 6.88 -4.14 -18.24
CA PRO A 53 8.00 -4.43 -19.11
C PRO A 53 8.34 -5.92 -19.13
N ALA A 54 8.94 -6.39 -20.23
CA ALA A 54 9.45 -7.75 -20.30
C ALA A 54 10.43 -8.03 -19.15
N ASN A 55 10.30 -9.18 -18.50
CA ASN A 55 11.11 -9.58 -17.34
C ASN A 55 11.04 -8.60 -16.14
N ALA A 56 9.95 -7.83 -15.99
CA ALA A 56 9.77 -6.97 -14.82
C ALA A 56 9.80 -7.74 -13.50
N VAL A 57 9.28 -8.96 -13.50
CA VAL A 57 9.29 -9.89 -12.36
C VAL A 57 9.95 -11.21 -12.77
N PRO A 58 11.29 -11.31 -12.69
CA PRO A 58 12.02 -12.54 -12.97
C PRO A 58 11.58 -13.71 -12.07
N PRO A 59 11.64 -14.95 -12.56
CA PRO A 59 11.42 -16.13 -11.73
C PRO A 59 12.51 -16.24 -10.65
N GLY A 60 12.19 -16.86 -9.52
CA GLY A 60 13.13 -17.10 -8.43
C GLY A 60 13.35 -15.94 -7.46
N LEU A 61 12.73 -14.77 -7.69
CA LEU A 61 12.81 -13.66 -6.74
C LEU A 61 12.08 -13.96 -5.42
N PRO A 62 12.59 -13.47 -4.27
CA PRO A 62 11.83 -13.44 -3.03
C PRO A 62 10.54 -12.62 -3.18
N GLU A 63 9.47 -13.02 -2.50
CA GLU A 63 8.16 -12.36 -2.57
C GLU A 63 8.22 -10.88 -2.15
N SER A 64 9.10 -10.51 -1.24
CA SER A 64 9.34 -9.11 -0.85
C SER A 64 9.86 -8.27 -2.02
N GLU A 65 10.78 -8.81 -2.81
CA GLU A 65 11.38 -8.10 -3.94
C GLU A 65 10.40 -8.01 -5.10
N LYS A 66 9.65 -9.08 -5.39
CA LYS A 66 8.55 -9.05 -6.37
C LYS A 66 7.56 -7.96 -6.01
N ARG A 67 7.11 -7.90 -4.75
CA ARG A 67 6.21 -6.87 -4.25
C ARG A 67 6.78 -5.46 -4.44
N GLY A 68 8.04 -5.24 -4.07
CA GLY A 68 8.69 -3.94 -4.25
C GLY A 68 8.76 -3.49 -5.71
N ARG A 69 9.06 -4.40 -6.64
CA ARG A 69 9.07 -4.13 -8.08
C ARG A 69 7.68 -3.76 -8.61
N MET A 70 6.66 -4.54 -8.25
CA MET A 70 5.27 -4.26 -8.61
C MET A 70 4.81 -2.89 -8.08
N GLN A 71 5.12 -2.58 -6.82
CA GLN A 71 4.85 -1.27 -6.23
C GLN A 71 5.51 -0.14 -7.01
N GLY A 72 6.79 -0.30 -7.37
CA GLY A 72 7.53 0.68 -8.18
C GLY A 72 6.88 0.95 -9.53
N MET A 73 6.42 -0.09 -10.23
CA MET A 73 5.72 0.06 -11.51
C MET A 73 4.41 0.85 -11.38
N ILE A 74 3.61 0.56 -10.33
CA ILE A 74 2.37 1.29 -10.07
C ILE A 74 2.67 2.76 -9.73
N ARG A 75 3.75 3.04 -8.97
CA ARG A 75 4.20 4.42 -8.71
C ARG A 75 4.53 5.16 -10.00
N GLY A 76 5.24 4.51 -10.93
CA GLY A 76 5.54 5.06 -12.26
C GLY A 76 4.26 5.37 -13.05
N LEU A 77 3.32 4.43 -13.10
CA LEU A 77 2.03 4.64 -13.75
C LEU A 77 1.25 5.83 -13.15
N LEU A 78 1.25 5.97 -11.83
CA LEU A 78 0.60 7.09 -11.15
C LEU A 78 1.29 8.42 -11.43
N ALA A 79 2.62 8.45 -11.46
CA ALA A 79 3.37 9.64 -11.84
C ALA A 79 3.10 10.05 -13.30
N ASP A 80 3.04 9.09 -14.22
CA ASP A 80 2.91 9.37 -15.64
C ASP A 80 1.49 9.74 -16.05
N ARG A 81 0.49 8.99 -15.57
CA ARG A 81 -0.92 9.13 -15.99
C ARG A 81 -1.71 10.09 -15.12
N PHE A 82 -1.46 10.07 -13.81
CA PHE A 82 -2.17 10.92 -12.85
C PHE A 82 -1.36 12.16 -12.45
N LYS A 83 -0.13 12.30 -12.97
CA LYS A 83 0.79 13.40 -12.61
C LYS A 83 1.01 13.49 -11.10
N LEU A 84 0.98 12.35 -10.43
CA LEU A 84 1.11 12.27 -8.99
C LEU A 84 2.51 12.70 -8.54
N VAL A 85 2.58 13.68 -7.65
CA VAL A 85 3.80 14.08 -6.95
C VAL A 85 3.63 13.75 -5.48
N MET A 86 4.55 12.94 -4.94
CA MET A 86 4.55 12.55 -3.53
C MET A 86 5.71 13.22 -2.80
N ARG A 87 5.41 13.73 -1.59
CA ARG A 87 6.42 14.28 -0.68
C ARG A 87 6.38 13.51 0.64
N VAL A 88 7.55 13.09 1.11
CA VAL A 88 7.69 12.55 2.47
C VAL A 88 7.98 13.71 3.41
N GLU A 89 7.19 13.82 4.47
CA GLU A 89 7.33 14.83 5.50
C GLU A 89 7.48 14.17 6.87
N GLN A 90 8.44 14.65 7.66
CA GLN A 90 8.52 14.27 9.07
C GLN A 90 7.59 15.19 9.86
N LYS A 91 6.64 14.60 10.58
CA LYS A 91 5.67 15.35 11.40
C LYS A 91 5.62 14.75 12.80
N THR A 92 5.67 15.61 13.82
CA THR A 92 5.35 15.22 15.18
C THR A 92 3.85 14.97 15.28
N MET A 93 3.48 13.81 15.82
CA MET A 93 2.11 13.35 15.85
C MET A 93 1.80 12.73 17.21
N PRO A 94 0.59 12.93 17.77
CA PRO A 94 0.19 12.21 18.97
C PRO A 94 0.10 10.72 18.66
N VAL A 95 0.65 9.90 19.54
CA VAL A 95 0.57 8.43 19.48
C VAL A 95 0.11 7.90 20.83
N TYR A 96 -0.60 6.78 20.83
CA TYR A 96 -0.90 6.06 22.06
C TYR A 96 0.31 5.20 22.44
N ALA A 97 0.75 5.33 23.69
CA ALA A 97 1.74 4.42 24.27
C ALA A 97 1.00 3.29 24.99
N LEU A 98 1.21 2.05 24.56
CA LEU A 98 0.75 0.88 25.31
C LEU A 98 1.77 0.59 26.41
N SER A 99 1.47 1.01 27.64
CA SER A 99 2.30 0.75 28.81
C SER A 99 1.74 -0.41 29.64
N VAL A 100 2.63 -1.16 30.28
CA VAL A 100 2.21 -2.14 31.29
C VAL A 100 1.62 -1.38 32.48
N ALA A 101 0.37 -1.69 32.83
CA ALA A 101 -0.26 -1.12 34.01
C ALA A 101 0.45 -1.59 35.29
N SER A 102 0.35 -0.80 36.36
CA SER A 102 0.88 -1.21 37.67
C SER A 102 0.30 -2.56 38.08
N GLY A 103 1.17 -3.49 38.50
CA GLY A 103 0.80 -4.88 38.81
C GLY A 103 0.95 -5.88 37.65
N GLY A 104 1.18 -5.41 36.42
CA GLY A 104 1.47 -6.27 35.27
C GLY A 104 0.30 -7.16 34.82
N PRO A 105 0.51 -8.01 33.80
CA PRO A 105 -0.50 -8.96 33.36
C PRO A 105 -0.70 -10.06 34.41
N ASN A 106 -1.88 -10.14 35.01
CA ASN A 106 -2.25 -11.27 35.89
C ASN A 106 -2.76 -12.46 35.06
N LEU A 107 -1.92 -12.95 34.14
CA LEU A 107 -2.26 -14.04 33.24
C LEU A 107 -1.70 -15.37 33.78
N GLN A 108 -2.56 -16.39 33.87
CA GLN A 108 -2.11 -17.76 34.11
C GLN A 108 -1.60 -18.39 32.82
N LYS A 109 -0.53 -19.17 32.92
CA LYS A 109 0.09 -19.87 31.80
C LYS A 109 -0.91 -20.86 31.17
N SER A 110 -1.03 -20.86 29.84
CA SER A 110 -1.84 -21.85 29.13
C SER A 110 -1.29 -23.27 29.33
N THR A 111 -2.17 -24.22 29.61
CA THR A 111 -1.85 -25.65 29.75
C THR A 111 -1.84 -26.38 28.40
N ILE A 112 -2.31 -25.72 27.33
CA ILE A 112 -2.31 -26.27 25.98
C ILE A 112 -1.03 -25.82 25.28
N ALA A 113 -0.24 -26.80 24.83
CA ALA A 113 0.97 -26.63 24.02
C ALA A 113 0.62 -26.44 22.54
#